data_AF-A0A2H3DF09-F1
#
_entry.id   AF-A0A2H3DF09-F1
#
_cell.length_a   1.000
_cell.length_b   1.000
_cell.length_c   1.000
_cell.angle_alpha   90.00
_cell.angle_beta   90.00
_cell.angle_gamma   90.00
#
_symmetry.space_group_name_H-M   'P 1'
#
loop_
_entity.id
_entity.type
_entity.pdbx_description
1 polymer ?
#
loop_
_entity_poly.entity_id
_entity_poly.type
_entity_poly.pdbx_seq_one_letter_code
_entity_poly.pdbx_strand_id
1 'polypeptide(L)'
;VSALLAEATSNQAYIDAAVESATFIQSHLLTQSNIVLGGIESVSNQSSSCSVYPVVAPHGSGTFIEGLVILAGIPHNTSTESLY
;
A
#
# COMPACT_ATOMS: atom_id res chain seq x y z
N VAL A 1 -1.88 -4.79 7.49
CA VAL A 1 -2.89 -5.23 8.48
C VAL A 1 -4.25 -5.49 7.84
N SER A 2 -4.83 -4.56 7.07
CA SER A 2 -6.15 -4.73 6.45
C SER A 2 -6.26 -5.98 5.56
N ALA A 3 -5.24 -6.30 4.76
CA ALA A 3 -5.25 -7.52 3.92
C ALA A 3 -5.35 -8.82 4.76
N LEU A 4 -4.61 -8.93 5.86
CA LEU A 4 -4.70 -10.08 6.78
C LEU A 4 -6.08 -10.18 7.44
N LEU A 5 -6.66 -9.03 7.85
CA LEU A 5 -8.01 -9.01 8.41
C LEU A 5 -9.06 -9.39 7.35
N ALA A 6 -8.87 -8.94 6.10
CA ALA A 6 -9.72 -9.30 4.97
C ALA A 6 -9.69 -10.81 4.71
N GLU A 7 -8.49 -11.42 4.67
CA GLU A 7 -8.32 -12.86 4.51
C GLU A 7 -8.99 -13.64 5.66
N ALA A 8 -8.73 -13.25 6.91
CA ALA A 8 -9.24 -13.97 8.08
C ALA A 8 -10.76 -13.86 8.26
N THR A 9 -11.37 -12.75 7.81
CA THR A 9 -12.79 -12.45 8.11
C THR A 9 -13.70 -12.42 6.90
N SER A 10 -13.15 -12.38 5.69
CA SER A 10 -13.90 -12.11 4.45
C SER A 10 -14.77 -10.85 4.51
N ASN A 11 -14.41 -9.88 5.37
CA ASN A 11 -15.19 -8.67 5.57
C ASN A 11 -14.83 -7.63 4.51
N GLN A 12 -15.84 -7.14 3.79
CA GLN A 12 -15.70 -6.16 2.72
C GLN A 12 -14.98 -4.88 3.15
N ALA A 13 -15.21 -4.39 4.36
CA ALA A 13 -14.58 -3.16 4.84
C ALA A 13 -13.04 -3.29 4.91
N TYR A 14 -12.54 -4.49 5.26
CA TYR A 14 -11.09 -4.73 5.27
C TYR A 14 -10.53 -4.95 3.88
N ILE A 15 -11.31 -5.55 2.98
CA ILE A 15 -10.96 -5.67 1.55
C ILE A 15 -10.79 -4.26 0.95
N ASP A 16 -11.80 -3.41 1.12
CA ASP A 16 -11.82 -2.03 0.59
C ASP A 16 -10.63 -1.23 1.15
N ALA A 17 -10.41 -1.28 2.47
CA ALA A 17 -9.29 -0.59 3.10
C ALA A 17 -7.93 -1.09 2.61
N ALA A 18 -7.78 -2.38 2.33
CA ALA A 18 -6.55 -2.96 1.81
C ALA A 18 -6.29 -2.53 0.35
N VAL A 19 -7.33 -2.53 -0.50
CA VAL A 19 -7.27 -2.04 -1.89
C VAL A 19 -6.95 -0.55 -1.94
N GLU A 20 -7.60 0.26 -1.12
CA GLU A 20 -7.35 1.71 -1.03
C GLU A 20 -5.91 1.98 -0.60
N SER A 21 -5.42 1.28 0.43
CA SER A 21 -4.04 1.40 0.90
C SER A 21 -3.03 1.02 -0.18
N ALA A 22 -3.28 -0.08 -0.92
CA ALA A 22 -2.38 -0.51 -1.99
C ALA A 22 -2.35 0.51 -3.13
N THR A 23 -3.52 1.03 -3.54
CA THR A 23 -3.65 2.05 -4.57
C THR A 23 -2.91 3.34 -4.19
N PHE A 24 -3.03 3.78 -2.93
CA PHE A 24 -2.32 4.95 -2.42
C PHE A 24 -0.79 4.76 -2.50
N ILE A 25 -0.29 3.60 -2.07
CA ILE A 25 1.15 3.29 -2.12
C ILE A 25 1.64 3.29 -3.58
N GLN A 26 0.92 2.64 -4.50
CA GLN A 26 1.27 2.65 -5.93
C GLN A 26 1.31 4.06 -6.51
N SER A 27 0.32 4.89 -6.17
CA SER A 27 0.17 6.23 -6.76
C SER A 27 1.17 7.25 -6.23
N HIS A 28 1.66 7.09 -4.99
CA HIS A 28 2.41 8.14 -4.30
C HIS A 28 3.78 7.73 -3.76
N LEU A 29 4.00 6.44 -3.53
CA LEU A 29 5.21 5.94 -2.86
C LEU A 29 5.99 4.92 -3.69
N LEU A 30 5.39 4.36 -4.74
CA LEU A 30 6.06 3.41 -5.62
C LEU A 30 6.86 4.15 -6.70
N THR A 31 8.16 3.92 -6.72
CA THR A 31 9.04 4.45 -7.76
C THR A 31 8.89 3.67 -9.07
N GLN A 32 9.42 4.22 -10.17
CA GLN A 32 9.48 3.53 -11.47
C GLN A 32 10.24 2.19 -11.44
N SER A 33 11.10 1.99 -10.44
CA SER A 33 11.84 0.74 -10.22
C SER A 33 11.12 -0.22 -9.27
N ASN A 34 9.83 0.00 -8.98
CA ASN A 34 9.01 -0.80 -8.06
C ASN A 34 9.55 -0.84 -6.61
N ILE A 35 10.20 0.23 -6.18
CA ILE A 35 10.65 0.41 -4.79
C ILE A 35 9.66 1.29 -4.06
N VAL A 36 9.19 0.85 -2.89
CA VAL A 36 8.33 1.64 -2.00
C VAL A 36 9.18 2.57 -1.15
N LEU A 37 8.89 3.87 -1.23
CA LEU A 37 9.55 4.92 -0.45
C LEU A 37 9.01 4.99 0.99
N GLY A 38 9.82 5.55 1.89
CA GLY A 38 9.60 5.51 3.33
C GLY A 38 8.34 6.24 3.82
N GLY A 39 7.84 7.23 3.08
CA GLY A 39 6.58 7.86 3.39
C GLY A 39 6.40 9.26 2.81
N ILE A 40 5.37 9.94 3.30
CA ILE A 40 5.10 11.35 3.03
C ILE A 40 5.15 12.08 4.36
N GLU A 41 5.91 13.17 4.42
CA GLU A 41 6.09 13.95 5.64
C GLU A 41 5.46 15.34 5.48
N SER A 42 4.90 15.83 6.58
CA SER A 42 4.49 17.23 6.72
C SER A 42 5.45 17.89 7.70
N VAL A 43 6.27 18.79 7.19
CA VAL A 43 7.31 19.44 7.98
C VAL A 43 6.83 20.85 8.31
N SER A 44 6.39 21.03 9.56
CA SER A 44 5.65 22.21 10.06
C SER A 44 6.38 23.55 9.92
N ASN A 45 7.67 23.52 9.62
CA ASN A 45 8.57 24.66 9.49
C ASN A 45 9.11 24.85 8.06
N GLN A 46 8.60 24.10 7.07
CA GLN A 46 8.97 24.23 5.66
C GLN A 46 7.72 24.36 4.78
N SER A 47 7.87 24.95 3.60
CA SER A 47 6.79 25.02 2.59
C SER A 47 6.42 23.66 1.99
N SER A 48 7.19 22.62 2.30
CA SER A 48 7.06 21.24 1.84
C SER A 48 6.06 20.47 2.70
N SER A 49 4.79 20.87 2.65
CA SER A 49 3.70 20.02 3.13
C SER A 49 3.52 18.84 2.18
N CYS A 50 3.32 17.62 2.71
CA CYS A 50 3.11 16.40 1.95
C CYS A 50 4.23 16.06 0.96
N SER A 51 5.48 16.26 1.35
CA SER A 51 6.62 15.87 0.50
C SER A 51 7.01 14.41 0.73
N VAL A 52 7.35 13.73 -0.36
CA VAL A 52 7.81 12.35 -0.30
C VAL A 52 9.18 12.29 0.37
N TYR A 53 9.29 11.46 1.40
CA TYR A 53 10.52 11.19 2.12
C TYR A 53 11.29 10.08 1.39
N PRO A 54 12.45 10.38 0.76
CA PRO A 54 13.08 9.50 -0.22
C PRO A 54 13.89 8.35 0.41
N VAL A 55 13.63 8.00 1.67
CA VAL A 55 14.33 6.89 2.33
C VAL A 55 13.82 5.57 1.79
N VAL A 56 14.76 4.71 1.41
CA VAL A 56 14.49 3.34 0.96
C VAL A 56 14.88 2.39 2.07
N ALA A 57 13.93 1.58 2.51
CA ALA A 57 14.17 0.52 3.46
C ALA A 57 13.50 -0.78 3.00
N PRO A 58 14.18 -1.95 3.06
CA PRO A 58 13.65 -3.20 2.50
C PRO A 58 12.26 -3.60 3.03
N HIS A 59 11.97 -3.28 4.29
CA HIS A 59 10.71 -3.62 4.93
C HIS A 59 9.50 -2.90 4.32
N GLY A 60 9.68 -1.71 3.72
CA GLY A 60 8.60 -0.98 3.05
C GLY A 60 8.08 -1.75 1.84
N SER A 61 8.97 -2.14 0.93
CA SER A 61 8.63 -2.99 -0.21
C SER A 61 8.17 -4.39 0.23
N GLY A 62 8.81 -4.99 1.23
CA GLY A 62 8.46 -6.32 1.72
C GLY A 62 7.01 -6.39 2.25
N THR A 63 6.62 -5.41 3.08
CA THR A 63 5.25 -5.33 3.63
C THR A 63 4.21 -5.08 2.53
N PHE A 64 4.56 -4.27 1.53
CA PHE A 64 3.68 -4.00 0.40
C PHE A 64 3.45 -5.26 -0.45
N ILE A 65 4.52 -6.01 -0.77
CA ILE A 65 4.43 -7.28 -1.49
C ILE A 65 3.58 -8.29 -0.72
N GLU A 66 3.81 -8.45 0.58
CA GLU A 66 3.02 -9.35 1.43
C GLU A 66 1.52 -9.00 1.37
N GLY A 67 1.17 -7.72 1.51
CA GLY A 67 -0.21 -7.24 1.41
C GLY A 67 -0.85 -7.53 0.05
N LEU A 68 -0.12 -7.33 -1.05
CA LEU A 68 -0.60 -7.62 -2.41
C LEU A 68 -0.83 -9.12 -2.63
N VAL A 69 0.06 -9.98 -2.12
CA VAL A 69 -0.09 -11.44 -2.23
C VAL A 69 -1.33 -11.92 -1.48
N ILE A 70 -1.56 -11.43 -0.27
CA ILE A 70 -2.75 -11.78 0.50
C ILE A 70 -4.02 -11.32 -0.24
N LEU A 71 -4.03 -10.07 -0.73
CA LEU A 71 -5.14 -9.56 -1.53
C LEU A 71 -5.41 -10.40 -2.78
N ALA A 72 -4.38 -10.94 -3.43
CA ALA A 72 -4.51 -11.81 -4.61
C ALA A 72 -5.20 -13.13 -4.26
N GLY A 73 -4.96 -13.62 -3.05
CA GLY A 73 -5.47 -14.91 -2.57
C GLY A 73 -6.93 -14.88 -2.13
N ILE A 74 -7.54 -13.70 -1.95
CA ILE A 74 -8.93 -13.57 -1.52
C ILE A 74 -9.86 -13.82 -2.74
N PRO A 75 -10.69 -14.88 -2.73
CA PRO A 75 -11.63 -15.16 -3.82
C PRO A 75 -12.65 -14.02 -3.97
N HIS A 76 -13.06 -13.69 -5.19
CA HIS A 76 -14.09 -12.69 -5.55
C HIS A 76 -13.73 -11.20 -5.61
N ASN A 77 -12.45 -10.82 -5.78
CA ASN A 77 -12.15 -9.41 -6.04
C ASN A 77 -11.57 -9.16 -7.44
N THR A 78 -12.43 -8.98 -8.43
CA THR A 78 -12.03 -8.47 -9.76
C THR A 78 -11.38 -7.09 -9.70
N SER A 79 -11.45 -6.38 -8.55
CA SER A 79 -10.83 -5.07 -8.35
C SER A 79 -9.35 -5.14 -7.99
N THR A 80 -8.79 -6.32 -7.66
CA THR A 80 -7.34 -6.47 -7.41
C THR A 80 -6.56 -6.76 -8.69
N GLU A 81 -7.20 -7.20 -9.78
CA GLU A 81 -6.51 -7.45 -11.06
C GLU A 81 -5.76 -6.23 -11.60
N SER A 82 -6.22 -5.00 -11.28
CA SER A 82 -5.57 -3.75 -11.68
C SER A 82 -4.36 -3.36 -10.81
N LEU A 83 -4.10 -4.08 -9.72
CA LEU A 83 -2.99 -3.79 -8.80
C LEU A 83 -1.72 -4.59 -9.12
N TYR A 84 -1.77 -5.53 -10.08
CA TYR A 84 -0.64 -6.38 -10.49
C TYR A 84 -0.11 -6.00 -11.88
#